data_AF-A0A373CNJ2-F1
#
_entry.id   AF-A0A373CNJ2-F1
#
_cell.length_a   1.000
_cell.length_b   1.000
_cell.length_c   1.000
_cell.angle_alpha   90.00
_cell.angle_beta   90.00
_cell.angle_gamma   90.00
#
_symmetry.space_group_name_H-M   'P 1'
#
loop_
_entity.id
_entity.type
_entity.pdbx_description
1 polymer ?
#
loop_
_entity_poly.entity_id
_entity_poly.type
_entity_poly.pdbx_seq_one_letter_code
_entity_poly.pdbx_strand_id
1 'polypeptide(L)'
;MRQEDDKGGPQDTGKAQEPEGSAEKAGSKKDKYQKAQAKAERAGEKLGKAREKLDKVEAKRAAQKPPGLAKKAVRGARTEAWFYLHNKINEVEHENVGVEGAHKSELAAEAGARKLTRYAKRRWREHPARKVAKWERKDIKARANVDFQKMASEHPELASNPLSRVQQKWKLKRRYSKEAKAAAKQGAKAAKKTAAASGTATRRAAQFVTRHPVAVLVLLLLLLLCFLVSAVSSIFPTLGSGLANALSGTSYASEDTDLLGVDEDYTALENELAQTVANIESTHPGYDEYRYSVDEIGHNPYELASYLSAKYHVYFREQVQD
;
A
#
# COMPACT_ATOMS: atom_id res chain seq x y z
N MET A 1 -18.53 -52.82 69.02
CA MET A 1 -17.17 -53.38 68.88
C MET A 1 -16.38 -52.48 67.95
N ARG A 2 -15.09 -52.39 68.24
CA ARG A 2 -14.11 -51.35 67.94
C ARG A 2 -13.25 -51.71 66.72
N GLN A 3 -12.47 -50.70 66.26
CA GLN A 3 -11.32 -50.67 65.33
C GLN A 3 -11.70 -50.07 63.96
N GLU A 4 -11.43 -48.79 63.71
CA GLU A 4 -10.12 -48.15 63.43
C GLU A 4 -9.39 -48.80 62.26
N ASP A 5 -9.31 -48.08 61.13
CA ASP A 5 -8.04 -47.85 60.47
C ASP A 5 -8.08 -46.58 59.62
N ASP A 6 -7.06 -45.77 59.89
CA ASP A 6 -6.71 -44.44 59.44
C ASP A 6 -6.12 -44.46 58.02
N LYS A 7 -6.38 -43.41 57.24
CA LYS A 7 -5.50 -42.96 56.15
C LYS A 7 -5.92 -41.56 55.69
N GLY A 8 -5.26 -40.57 56.29
CA GLY A 8 -5.35 -39.15 55.96
C GLY A 8 -5.05 -38.84 54.49
N GLY A 9 -5.89 -37.96 53.93
CA GLY A 9 -5.63 -37.26 52.68
C GLY A 9 -4.83 -35.98 52.91
N PRO A 10 -3.84 -35.64 52.07
CA PRO A 10 -3.08 -34.40 52.25
C PRO A 10 -3.94 -33.19 51.90
N GLN A 11 -4.08 -32.27 52.87
CA GLN A 11 -4.51 -30.90 52.64
C GLN A 11 -3.34 -30.15 51.97
N ASP A 12 -3.41 -29.97 50.65
CA ASP A 12 -2.47 -29.14 49.91
C ASP A 12 -2.89 -27.67 50.06
N THR A 13 -2.18 -26.98 50.95
CA THR A 13 -2.29 -25.54 51.14
C THR A 13 -1.62 -24.87 49.96
N GLY A 14 -2.42 -24.42 48.99
CA GLY A 14 -1.99 -23.61 47.85
C GLY A 14 -1.33 -22.30 48.32
N LYS A 15 -0.04 -22.38 48.57
CA LYS A 15 0.85 -21.26 48.85
C LYS A 15 0.90 -20.40 47.58
N ALA A 16 0.33 -19.21 47.66
CA ALA A 16 0.47 -18.17 46.65
C ALA A 16 1.97 -17.94 46.35
N GLN A 17 2.40 -18.40 45.18
CA GLN A 17 3.69 -18.02 44.60
C GLN A 17 3.52 -16.64 43.96
N GLU A 18 4.03 -15.62 44.65
CA GLU A 18 4.30 -14.31 44.08
C GLU A 18 5.34 -14.39 42.93
N PRO A 19 5.38 -13.39 42.02
CA PRO A 19 5.86 -13.56 40.66
C PRO A 19 7.37 -13.31 40.52
N GLU A 20 8.19 -14.30 40.89
CA GLU A 20 9.65 -14.21 40.67
C GLU A 20 10.04 -14.09 39.18
N GLY A 21 9.19 -14.55 38.26
CA GLY A 21 9.44 -14.46 36.81
C GLY A 21 9.29 -13.06 36.21
N SER A 22 8.77 -12.09 36.96
CA SER A 22 8.59 -10.71 36.48
C SER A 22 9.88 -9.87 36.65
N ALA A 23 10.62 -10.10 37.73
CA ALA A 23 11.86 -9.40 38.05
C ALA A 23 13.03 -9.82 37.13
N GLU A 24 13.19 -11.12 36.86
CA GLU A 24 14.20 -11.60 35.90
C GLU A 24 13.94 -11.10 34.47
N LYS A 25 12.66 -11.11 34.04
CA LYS A 25 12.28 -10.57 32.72
C LYS A 25 12.48 -9.07 32.65
N ALA A 26 12.21 -8.33 33.73
CA ALA A 26 12.47 -6.89 33.82
C ALA A 26 13.97 -6.56 33.79
N GLY A 27 14.81 -7.34 34.47
CA GLY A 27 16.28 -7.25 34.38
C GLY A 27 16.78 -7.46 32.94
N SER A 28 16.31 -8.53 32.28
CA SER A 28 16.70 -8.83 30.88
C SER A 28 16.27 -7.75 29.87
N LYS A 29 15.19 -7.00 30.16
CA LYS A 29 14.70 -5.90 29.32
C LYS A 29 15.53 -4.64 29.51
N LYS A 30 15.87 -4.30 30.76
CA LYS A 30 16.77 -3.19 31.09
C LYS A 30 18.16 -3.40 30.48
N ASP A 31 18.68 -4.62 30.52
CA ASP A 31 19.97 -4.99 29.90
C ASP A 31 19.97 -4.84 28.37
N LYS A 32 18.85 -5.21 27.71
CA LYS A 32 18.71 -5.05 26.26
C LYS A 32 18.76 -3.57 25.88
N TYR A 33 18.01 -2.73 26.59
CA TYR A 33 17.93 -1.29 26.35
C TYR A 33 19.29 -0.62 26.55
N GLN A 34 19.97 -0.88 27.66
CA GLN A 34 21.32 -0.34 27.91
C GLN A 34 22.32 -0.79 26.85
N LYS A 35 22.24 -2.05 26.39
CA LYS A 35 23.08 -2.55 25.28
C LYS A 35 22.76 -1.88 23.95
N ALA A 36 21.51 -1.50 23.71
CA ALA A 36 21.13 -0.74 22.52
C ALA A 36 21.65 0.70 22.58
N GLN A 37 21.55 1.36 23.74
CA GLN A 37 22.09 2.70 23.97
C GLN A 37 23.61 2.74 23.75
N ALA A 38 24.36 1.82 24.38
CA ALA A 38 25.80 1.72 24.18
C ALA A 38 26.20 1.47 22.71
N LYS A 39 25.35 0.78 21.93
CA LYS A 39 25.57 0.59 20.48
C LYS A 39 25.27 1.87 19.68
N ALA A 40 24.26 2.63 20.07
CA ALA A 40 23.94 3.92 19.45
C ALA A 40 25.06 4.93 19.72
N GLU A 41 25.54 5.05 20.96
CA GLU A 41 26.66 5.91 21.32
C GLU A 41 27.94 5.55 20.57
N ARG A 42 28.30 4.26 20.51
CA ARG A 42 29.46 3.79 19.71
C ARG A 42 29.29 4.04 18.21
N ALA A 43 28.06 4.04 17.70
CA ALA A 43 27.79 4.35 16.30
C ALA A 43 27.94 5.86 16.04
N GLY A 44 27.39 6.69 16.92
CA GLY A 44 27.52 8.15 16.92
C GLY A 44 28.97 8.61 17.03
N GLU A 45 29.76 8.02 17.92
CA GLU A 45 31.19 8.33 18.07
C GLU A 45 31.97 8.03 16.77
N LYS A 46 31.69 6.88 16.14
CA LYS A 46 32.33 6.49 14.87
C LYS A 46 31.87 7.34 13.69
N LEU A 47 30.62 7.81 13.71
CA LEU A 47 30.07 8.76 12.75
C LEU A 47 30.76 10.12 12.91
N GLY A 48 30.91 10.63 14.14
CA GLY A 48 31.64 11.86 14.44
C GLY A 48 33.08 11.81 13.94
N LYS A 49 33.83 10.75 14.28
CA LYS A 49 35.20 10.52 13.77
C LYS A 49 35.26 10.40 12.24
N ALA A 50 34.19 9.94 11.58
CA ALA A 50 34.13 9.84 10.14
C ALA A 50 33.86 11.20 9.49
N ARG A 51 32.96 12.02 10.07
CA ARG A 51 32.67 13.39 9.63
C ARG A 51 33.90 14.27 9.74
N GLU A 52 34.58 14.23 10.89
CA GLU A 52 35.83 14.98 11.09
C GLU A 52 36.90 14.64 10.03
N LYS A 53 37.01 13.37 9.63
CA LYS A 53 37.93 12.94 8.56
C LYS A 53 37.48 13.43 7.18
N LEU A 54 36.18 13.52 6.93
CA LEU A 54 35.64 14.10 5.70
C LEU A 54 35.93 15.60 5.65
N ASP A 55 35.64 16.32 6.73
CA ASP A 55 35.88 17.76 6.85
C ASP A 55 37.37 18.09 6.66
N LYS A 56 38.28 17.30 7.26
CA LYS A 56 39.73 17.43 7.03
C LYS A 56 40.12 17.20 5.56
N VAL A 57 39.45 16.28 4.86
CA VAL A 57 39.72 16.02 3.44
C VAL A 57 39.14 17.13 2.56
N GLU A 58 37.96 17.65 2.90
CA GLU A 58 37.31 18.75 2.19
C GLU A 58 38.06 20.05 2.40
N ALA A 59 38.51 20.37 3.61
CA ALA A 59 39.40 21.48 3.89
C ALA A 59 40.70 21.38 3.08
N LYS A 60 41.32 20.20 3.02
CA LYS A 60 42.50 19.96 2.16
C LYS A 60 42.22 20.08 0.66
N ARG A 61 40.97 19.91 0.23
CA ARG A 61 40.55 20.13 -1.18
C ARG A 61 40.26 21.60 -1.44
N ALA A 62 39.55 22.27 -0.54
CA ALA A 62 39.27 23.70 -0.61
C ALA A 62 40.56 24.54 -0.57
N ALA A 63 41.56 24.09 0.19
CA ALA A 63 42.88 24.71 0.24
C ALA A 63 43.74 24.45 -1.02
N GLN A 64 43.38 23.49 -1.89
CA GLN A 64 44.10 23.29 -3.15
C GLN A 64 43.70 24.37 -4.15
N LYS A 65 44.63 25.30 -4.42
CA LYS A 65 44.46 26.35 -5.42
C LYS A 65 44.20 25.74 -6.82
N PRO A 66 43.36 26.38 -7.66
CA PRO A 66 43.16 25.94 -9.03
C PRO A 66 44.49 25.92 -9.80
N PRO A 67 44.67 25.02 -10.78
CA PRO A 67 45.91 24.96 -11.55
C PRO A 67 46.13 26.29 -12.26
N GLY A 68 47.30 26.89 -12.05
CA GLY A 68 47.69 28.16 -12.67
C GLY A 68 47.68 28.11 -14.20
N LEU A 69 47.63 29.28 -14.85
CA LEU A 69 47.49 29.43 -16.30
C LEU A 69 48.53 28.62 -17.10
N ALA A 70 49.79 28.60 -16.66
CA ALA A 70 50.85 27.79 -17.27
C ALA A 70 50.53 26.27 -17.27
N LYS A 71 49.99 25.73 -16.18
CA LYS A 71 49.59 24.30 -16.13
C LYS A 71 48.37 24.01 -17.01
N LYS A 72 47.48 24.99 -17.20
CA LYS A 72 46.35 24.87 -18.14
C LYS A 72 46.82 24.89 -19.59
N ALA A 73 47.73 25.80 -19.94
CA ALA A 73 48.32 25.90 -21.28
C ALA A 73 49.08 24.62 -21.68
N VAL A 74 49.94 24.10 -20.79
CA VAL A 74 50.65 22.83 -21.03
C VAL A 74 49.67 21.66 -21.22
N ARG A 75 48.55 21.67 -20.49
CA ARG A 75 47.51 20.65 -20.65
C ARG A 75 46.75 20.80 -21.97
N GLY A 76 46.47 22.03 -22.40
CA GLY A 76 45.87 22.37 -23.68
C GLY A 76 46.72 21.91 -24.87
N ALA A 77 48.01 22.26 -24.88
CA ALA A 77 48.95 21.83 -25.90
C ALA A 77 49.07 20.29 -25.98
N ARG A 78 49.06 19.60 -24.83
CA ARG A 78 49.06 18.12 -24.79
C ARG A 78 47.77 17.52 -25.36
N THR A 79 46.62 18.13 -25.09
CA THR A 79 45.35 17.67 -25.67
C THR A 79 45.30 17.91 -27.16
N GLU A 80 45.78 19.05 -27.65
CA GLU A 80 45.83 19.37 -29.08
C GLU A 80 46.76 18.42 -29.84
N ALA A 81 47.96 18.15 -29.31
CA ALA A 81 48.86 17.16 -29.89
C ALA A 81 48.26 15.74 -29.92
N TRP A 82 47.51 15.37 -28.87
CA TRP A 82 46.81 14.09 -28.82
C TRP A 82 45.69 14.01 -29.88
N PHE A 83 44.90 15.07 -30.04
CA PHE A 83 43.87 15.16 -31.08
C PHE A 83 44.46 15.13 -32.49
N TYR A 84 45.56 15.86 -32.73
CA TYR A 84 46.24 15.84 -34.03
C TYR A 84 46.75 14.43 -34.37
N LEU A 85 47.35 13.73 -33.40
CA LEU A 85 47.79 12.35 -33.59
C LEU A 85 46.63 11.41 -33.91
N HIS A 86 45.49 11.53 -33.20
CA HIS A 86 44.31 10.70 -33.49
C HIS A 86 43.68 11.02 -34.83
N ASN A 87 43.63 12.30 -35.23
CA ASN A 87 43.04 12.70 -36.51
C ASN A 87 43.86 12.17 -37.69
N LYS A 88 45.19 12.19 -37.57
CA LYS A 88 46.09 11.67 -38.60
C LYS A 88 46.09 10.14 -38.70
N ILE A 89 45.86 9.45 -37.59
CA ILE A 89 45.70 7.99 -37.57
C ILE A 89 44.36 7.62 -38.24
N ASN A 90 43.28 8.35 -37.95
CA ASN A 90 41.97 8.16 -38.61
C ASN A 90 42.01 8.36 -40.14
N GLU A 91 42.81 9.31 -40.64
CA GLU A 91 42.96 9.55 -42.09
C GLU A 91 43.57 8.35 -42.82
N VAL A 92 44.53 7.65 -42.21
CA VAL A 92 45.22 6.49 -42.79
C VAL A 92 44.37 5.21 -42.70
N GLU A 93 43.40 5.15 -41.78
CA GLU A 93 42.53 3.98 -41.57
C GLU A 93 41.48 3.78 -42.66
N HIS A 94 40.99 4.85 -43.27
CA HIS A 94 39.96 4.78 -44.31
C HIS A 94 40.43 4.07 -45.59
N GLU A 95 41.74 3.86 -45.73
CA GLU A 95 42.33 3.15 -46.86
C GLU A 95 42.50 1.63 -46.60
N ASN A 96 42.35 1.15 -45.35
CA ASN A 96 42.52 -0.27 -45.02
C ASN A 96 41.53 -0.80 -43.96
N VAL A 97 40.53 -1.55 -44.44
CA VAL A 97 39.45 -2.16 -43.65
C VAL A 97 39.95 -3.12 -42.54
N GLY A 98 41.13 -3.72 -42.72
CA GLY A 98 41.74 -4.61 -41.71
C GLY A 98 42.35 -3.86 -40.52
N VAL A 99 42.86 -2.65 -40.76
CA VAL A 99 43.42 -1.77 -39.72
C VAL A 99 42.30 -1.08 -38.94
N GLU A 100 41.20 -0.73 -39.61
CA GLU A 100 40.00 -0.15 -39.00
C GLU A 100 39.37 -1.08 -37.94
N GLY A 101 39.34 -2.40 -38.20
CA GLY A 101 38.82 -3.40 -37.26
C GLY A 101 39.66 -3.54 -35.99
N ALA A 102 40.99 -3.56 -36.14
CA ALA A 102 41.93 -3.64 -35.02
C ALA A 102 41.86 -2.37 -34.16
N HIS A 103 41.91 -1.17 -34.77
CA HIS A 103 41.90 0.08 -34.02
C HIS A 103 40.57 0.36 -33.33
N LYS A 104 39.41 -0.01 -33.90
CA LYS A 104 38.12 0.09 -33.19
C LYS A 104 38.09 -0.76 -31.91
N SER A 105 38.71 -1.93 -31.94
CA SER A 105 38.84 -2.79 -30.76
C SER A 105 39.79 -2.19 -29.71
N GLU A 106 40.87 -1.54 -30.15
CA GLU A 106 41.81 -0.82 -29.30
C GLU A 106 41.18 0.42 -28.65
N LEU A 107 40.44 1.23 -29.42
CA LEU A 107 39.68 2.38 -28.93
C LEU A 107 38.64 1.96 -27.89
N ALA A 108 37.94 0.84 -28.11
CA ALA A 108 36.98 0.30 -27.16
C ALA A 108 37.68 -0.19 -25.86
N ALA A 109 38.83 -0.85 -25.99
CA ALA A 109 39.64 -1.28 -24.85
C ALA A 109 40.19 -0.08 -24.06
N GLU A 110 40.70 0.95 -24.75
CA GLU A 110 41.15 2.20 -24.15
C GLU A 110 40.02 2.96 -23.46
N ALA A 111 38.85 3.07 -24.09
CA ALA A 111 37.67 3.69 -23.49
C ALA A 111 37.22 2.92 -22.23
N GLY A 112 37.26 1.59 -22.29
CA GLY A 112 37.05 0.70 -21.15
C GLY A 112 38.04 0.99 -20.01
N ALA A 113 39.34 1.02 -20.31
CA ALA A 113 40.39 1.32 -19.34
C ALA A 113 40.26 2.73 -18.74
N ARG A 114 39.95 3.76 -19.55
CA ARG A 114 39.69 5.13 -19.09
C ARG A 114 38.46 5.21 -18.17
N LYS A 115 37.40 4.46 -18.47
CA LYS A 115 36.20 4.40 -17.63
C LYS A 115 36.50 3.72 -16.29
N LEU A 116 37.24 2.62 -16.29
CA LEU A 116 37.64 1.91 -15.09
C LEU A 116 38.57 2.75 -14.20
N THR A 117 39.56 3.42 -14.78
CA THR A 117 40.47 4.31 -14.04
C THR A 117 39.72 5.51 -13.44
N ARG A 118 38.80 6.14 -14.18
CA ARG A 118 37.92 7.19 -13.64
C ARG A 118 37.04 6.66 -12.52
N TYR A 119 36.47 5.47 -12.66
CA TYR A 119 35.66 4.83 -11.62
C TYR A 119 36.47 4.53 -10.35
N ALA A 120 37.66 3.94 -10.48
CA ALA A 120 38.57 3.68 -9.36
C ALA A 120 38.98 4.98 -8.65
N LYS A 121 39.36 6.01 -9.42
CA LYS A 121 39.70 7.34 -8.90
C LYS A 121 38.53 8.00 -8.18
N ARG A 122 37.32 7.92 -8.75
CA ARG A 122 36.08 8.39 -8.10
C ARG A 122 35.81 7.62 -6.82
N ARG A 123 35.95 6.29 -6.83
CA ARG A 123 35.73 5.42 -5.66
C ARG A 123 36.70 5.76 -4.53
N TRP A 124 37.96 6.04 -4.84
CA TRP A 124 38.96 6.45 -3.85
C TRP A 124 38.68 7.85 -3.29
N ARG A 125 38.31 8.81 -4.17
CA ARG A 125 37.95 10.18 -3.75
C ARG A 125 36.69 10.25 -2.88
N GLU A 126 35.70 9.40 -3.14
CA GLU A 126 34.44 9.34 -2.40
C GLU A 126 34.51 8.41 -1.17
N HIS A 127 35.62 7.71 -0.96
CA HIS A 127 35.79 6.79 0.17
C HIS A 127 35.52 7.42 1.56
N PRO A 128 36.00 8.64 1.90
CA PRO A 128 35.65 9.26 3.19
C PRO A 128 34.15 9.55 3.32
N ALA A 129 33.50 10.09 2.27
CA ALA A 129 32.05 10.33 2.25
C ALA A 129 31.23 9.06 2.39
N ARG A 130 31.67 7.97 1.74
CA ARG A 130 31.02 6.66 1.89
C ARG A 130 31.19 6.07 3.28
N LYS A 131 32.31 6.35 3.96
CA LYS A 131 32.48 5.95 5.37
C LYS A 131 31.51 6.70 6.26
N VAL A 132 31.32 8.01 6.04
CA VAL A 132 30.30 8.81 6.75
C VAL A 132 28.90 8.22 6.51
N ALA A 133 28.48 8.06 5.26
CA ALA A 133 27.17 7.49 4.92
C ALA A 133 26.96 6.07 5.50
N LYS A 134 28.01 5.24 5.55
CA LYS A 134 27.95 3.91 6.17
C LYS A 134 27.70 4.00 7.67
N TRP A 135 28.33 4.95 8.36
CA TRP A 135 28.16 5.14 9.80
C TRP A 135 26.86 5.87 10.14
N GLU A 136 26.40 6.81 9.32
CA GLU A 136 25.07 7.42 9.42
C GLU A 136 23.96 6.38 9.37
N ARG A 137 24.00 5.46 8.40
CA ARG A 137 23.04 4.35 8.33
C ARG A 137 23.07 3.48 9.58
N LYS A 138 24.26 3.26 10.15
CA LYS A 138 24.41 2.45 11.38
C LYS A 138 23.93 3.20 12.61
N ASP A 139 24.15 4.50 12.69
CA ASP A 139 23.69 5.38 13.77
C ASP A 139 22.16 5.46 13.76
N ILE A 140 21.56 5.77 12.61
CA ILE A 140 20.10 5.77 12.43
C ILE A 140 19.50 4.42 12.85
N LYS A 141 20.09 3.31 12.37
CA LYS A 141 19.62 1.96 12.75
C LYS A 141 19.77 1.69 14.25
N ALA A 142 20.85 2.18 14.87
CA ALA A 142 21.10 1.97 16.29
C ALA A 142 20.13 2.80 17.14
N ARG A 143 19.90 4.07 16.79
CA ARG A 143 18.90 4.95 17.41
C ARG A 143 17.50 4.38 17.30
N ALA A 144 17.08 3.99 16.09
CA ALA A 144 15.78 3.36 15.87
C ALA A 144 15.59 2.08 16.71
N ASN A 145 16.65 1.32 16.96
CA ASN A 145 16.59 0.14 17.83
C ASN A 145 16.52 0.51 19.33
N VAL A 146 17.12 1.64 19.75
CA VAL A 146 16.93 2.18 21.11
C VAL A 146 15.48 2.60 21.30
N ASP A 147 14.94 3.37 20.35
CA ASP A 147 13.55 3.83 20.38
C ASP A 147 12.57 2.66 20.36
N PHE A 148 12.82 1.64 19.53
CA PHE A 148 12.03 0.42 19.51
C PHE A 148 12.05 -0.31 20.86
N GLN A 149 13.21 -0.38 21.52
CA GLN A 149 13.32 -1.04 22.82
C GLN A 149 12.68 -0.23 23.95
N LYS A 150 12.71 1.10 23.85
CA LYS A 150 11.95 2.00 24.74
C LYS A 150 10.45 1.73 24.58
N MET A 151 9.94 1.78 23.35
CA MET A 151 8.53 1.48 23.04
C MET A 151 8.12 0.07 23.46
N ALA A 152 8.98 -0.94 23.29
CA ALA A 152 8.71 -2.32 23.72
C ALA A 152 8.73 -2.48 25.25
N SER A 153 9.39 -1.57 25.98
CA SER A 153 9.34 -1.53 27.44
C SER A 153 8.07 -0.85 27.96
N GLU A 154 7.58 0.17 27.24
CA GLU A 154 6.36 0.93 27.57
C GLU A 154 5.08 0.19 27.15
N HIS A 155 5.11 -0.54 26.03
CA HIS A 155 3.97 -1.29 25.49
C HIS A 155 4.28 -2.80 25.41
N PRO A 156 3.90 -3.61 26.43
CA PRO A 156 4.13 -5.06 26.41
C PRO A 156 3.38 -5.78 25.28
N GLU A 157 2.36 -5.17 24.69
CA GLU A 157 1.64 -5.70 23.52
C GLU A 157 2.52 -5.82 22.27
N LEU A 158 3.47 -4.90 22.11
CA LEU A 158 4.46 -4.91 21.02
C LEU A 158 5.56 -5.95 21.24
N ALA A 159 5.75 -6.43 22.47
CA ALA A 159 6.73 -7.45 22.82
C ALA A 159 6.26 -8.88 22.49
N SER A 160 5.05 -9.05 21.94
CA SER A 160 4.56 -10.34 21.45
C SER A 160 5.41 -10.87 20.29
N ASN A 161 5.48 -12.20 20.15
CA ASN A 161 6.36 -12.86 19.19
C ASN A 161 6.03 -12.45 17.73
N PRO A 162 6.92 -11.77 16.99
CA PRO A 162 6.63 -11.29 15.64
C PRO A 162 6.35 -12.44 14.67
N LEU A 163 6.95 -13.61 14.89
CA LEU A 163 6.73 -14.80 14.07
C LEU A 163 5.32 -15.37 14.26
N SER A 164 4.76 -15.32 15.48
CA SER A 164 3.41 -15.80 15.72
C SER A 164 2.36 -14.91 15.04
N ARG A 165 2.55 -13.59 15.04
CA ARG A 165 1.69 -12.63 14.31
C ARG A 165 1.69 -12.91 12.79
N VAL A 166 2.86 -13.15 12.21
CA VAL A 166 2.98 -13.48 10.78
C VAL A 166 2.30 -14.82 10.48
N GLN A 167 2.53 -15.84 11.31
CA GLN A 167 1.87 -17.14 11.16
C GLN A 167 0.35 -17.05 11.33
N GLN A 168 -0.15 -16.27 12.29
CA GLN A 168 -1.58 -16.02 12.47
C GLN A 168 -2.17 -15.30 11.25
N LYS A 169 -1.49 -14.27 10.74
CA LYS A 169 -1.91 -13.57 9.51
C LYS A 169 -1.94 -14.50 8.30
N TRP A 170 -0.96 -15.39 8.16
CA TRP A 170 -0.93 -16.38 7.09
C TRP A 170 -2.03 -17.43 7.24
N LYS A 171 -2.29 -17.91 8.45
CA LYS A 171 -3.41 -18.82 8.75
C LYS A 171 -4.75 -18.16 8.43
N LEU A 172 -4.92 -16.88 8.79
CA LEU A 172 -6.13 -16.11 8.53
C LEU A 172 -6.35 -15.92 7.01
N LYS A 173 -5.32 -15.50 6.25
CA LYS A 173 -5.38 -15.44 4.78
C LYS A 173 -5.71 -16.79 4.14
N ARG A 174 -5.20 -17.89 4.70
CA ARG A 174 -5.50 -19.25 4.23
C ARG A 174 -6.94 -19.67 4.52
N ARG A 175 -7.56 -19.18 5.62
CA ARG A 175 -8.98 -19.41 5.91
C ARG A 175 -9.86 -18.63 4.94
N TYR A 176 -9.62 -17.33 4.78
CA TYR A 176 -10.35 -16.50 3.81
C TYR A 176 -10.28 -17.01 2.38
N SER A 177 -9.10 -17.41 1.90
CA SER A 177 -8.97 -17.98 0.55
C SER A 177 -9.64 -19.35 0.40
N LYS A 178 -9.76 -20.14 1.48
CA LYS A 178 -10.52 -21.40 1.47
C LYS A 178 -12.02 -21.13 1.45
N GLU A 179 -12.50 -20.15 2.20
CA GLU A 179 -13.90 -19.72 2.22
C GLU A 179 -14.33 -19.14 0.87
N ALA A 180 -13.52 -18.25 0.27
CA ALA A 180 -13.77 -17.73 -1.07
C ALA A 180 -13.82 -18.84 -2.14
N LYS A 181 -12.91 -19.83 -2.06
CA LYS A 181 -12.92 -20.99 -2.96
C LYS A 181 -14.10 -21.93 -2.70
N ALA A 182 -14.56 -22.06 -1.46
CA ALA A 182 -15.72 -22.86 -1.11
C ALA A 182 -17.01 -22.19 -1.61
N ALA A 183 -17.15 -20.88 -1.45
CA ALA A 183 -18.23 -20.08 -2.01
C ALA A 183 -18.26 -20.16 -3.55
N ALA A 184 -17.11 -20.03 -4.22
CA ALA A 184 -17.02 -20.20 -5.67
C ALA A 184 -17.39 -21.62 -6.12
N LYS A 185 -17.00 -22.66 -5.38
CA LYS A 185 -17.40 -24.05 -5.67
C LYS A 185 -18.89 -24.31 -5.43
N GLN A 186 -19.51 -23.64 -4.46
CA GLN A 186 -20.95 -23.71 -4.24
C GLN A 186 -21.72 -22.97 -5.34
N GLY A 187 -21.26 -21.79 -5.76
CA GLY A 187 -21.79 -21.08 -6.93
C GLY A 187 -21.66 -21.89 -8.23
N ALA A 188 -20.52 -22.55 -8.45
CA ALA A 188 -20.33 -23.43 -9.60
C ALA A 188 -21.21 -24.69 -9.55
N LYS A 189 -21.47 -25.24 -8.36
CA LYS A 189 -22.41 -26.37 -8.19
C LYS A 189 -23.87 -25.94 -8.39
N ALA A 190 -24.24 -24.73 -7.96
CA ALA A 190 -25.56 -24.14 -8.23
C ALA A 190 -25.72 -23.93 -9.74
N ALA A 191 -24.76 -23.28 -10.40
CA ALA A 191 -24.76 -23.09 -11.85
C ALA A 191 -24.81 -24.41 -12.64
N LYS A 192 -24.09 -25.45 -12.19
CA LYS A 192 -24.13 -26.78 -12.83
C LYS A 192 -25.47 -27.49 -12.65
N LYS A 193 -26.17 -27.29 -11.52
CA LYS A 193 -27.53 -27.79 -11.30
C LYS A 193 -28.55 -27.02 -12.15
N THR A 194 -28.38 -25.71 -12.31
CA THR A 194 -29.20 -24.87 -13.20
C THR A 194 -29.00 -25.25 -14.67
N ALA A 195 -27.77 -25.55 -15.08
CA ALA A 195 -27.46 -26.02 -16.44
C ALA A 195 -28.04 -27.43 -16.72
N ALA A 196 -27.96 -28.36 -15.77
CA ALA A 196 -28.52 -29.71 -15.92
C ALA A 196 -30.06 -29.73 -16.02
N ALA A 197 -30.75 -28.78 -15.36
CA ALA A 197 -32.19 -28.61 -15.50
C ALA A 197 -32.60 -27.96 -16.84
N SER A 198 -31.69 -27.23 -17.50
CA SER A 198 -31.96 -26.59 -18.81
C SER A 198 -31.89 -27.54 -20.00
N GLY A 199 -31.20 -28.69 -19.87
CA GLY A 199 -31.00 -29.64 -20.97
C GLY A 199 -32.25 -30.42 -21.39
N THR A 200 -33.28 -30.50 -20.54
CA THR A 200 -34.55 -31.20 -20.84
C THR A 200 -35.64 -30.27 -21.38
N ALA A 201 -35.51 -28.95 -21.18
CA ALA A 201 -36.45 -27.93 -21.65
C ALA A 201 -36.24 -27.58 -23.13
N THR A 202 -35.00 -27.62 -23.63
CA THR A 202 -34.64 -27.28 -25.01
C THR A 202 -35.25 -28.23 -26.05
N ARG A 203 -35.33 -29.53 -25.76
CA ARG A 203 -35.97 -30.51 -26.67
C ARG A 203 -37.49 -30.35 -26.77
N ARG A 204 -38.16 -29.97 -25.67
CA ARG A 204 -39.61 -29.72 -25.66
C ARG A 204 -39.97 -28.37 -26.29
N ALA A 205 -39.14 -27.35 -26.09
CA ALA A 205 -39.30 -26.06 -26.76
C ALA A 205 -39.17 -26.20 -28.29
N ALA A 206 -38.20 -26.97 -28.78
CA ALA A 206 -38.02 -27.21 -30.22
C ALA A 206 -39.23 -27.91 -30.86
N GLN A 207 -39.85 -28.88 -30.18
CA GLN A 207 -41.05 -29.57 -30.67
C GLN A 207 -42.32 -28.70 -30.62
N PHE A 208 -42.39 -27.75 -29.68
CA PHE A 208 -43.51 -26.81 -29.57
C PHE A 208 -43.48 -25.78 -30.70
N VAL A 209 -42.28 -25.35 -31.10
CA VAL A 209 -42.07 -24.43 -32.23
C VAL A 209 -42.53 -25.04 -33.55
N THR A 210 -42.31 -26.34 -33.75
CA THR A 210 -42.75 -27.03 -34.97
C THR A 210 -44.25 -27.39 -34.97
N ARG A 211 -44.87 -27.56 -33.79
CA ARG A 211 -46.29 -27.99 -33.68
C ARG A 211 -47.29 -26.85 -33.77
N HIS A 212 -46.92 -25.66 -33.30
CA HIS A 212 -47.82 -24.49 -33.31
C HIS A 212 -47.15 -23.27 -33.95
N PRO A 213 -46.86 -23.30 -35.27
CA PRO A 213 -46.18 -22.20 -35.96
C PRO A 213 -46.96 -20.90 -35.87
N VAL A 214 -48.30 -20.96 -35.87
CA VAL A 214 -49.18 -19.80 -35.70
C VAL A 214 -49.08 -19.22 -34.28
N ALA A 215 -49.04 -20.05 -33.23
CA ALA A 215 -48.90 -19.58 -31.86
C ALA A 215 -47.51 -18.96 -31.61
N VAL A 216 -46.47 -19.50 -32.25
CA VAL A 216 -45.12 -18.90 -32.22
C VAL A 216 -45.08 -17.58 -32.98
N LEU A 217 -45.76 -17.47 -34.12
CA LEU A 217 -45.90 -16.22 -34.84
C LEU A 217 -46.63 -15.17 -34.00
N VAL A 218 -47.73 -15.54 -33.33
CA VAL A 218 -48.45 -14.65 -32.41
C VAL A 218 -47.58 -14.26 -31.22
N LEU A 219 -46.80 -15.17 -30.64
CA LEU A 219 -45.86 -14.88 -29.56
C LEU A 219 -44.73 -13.96 -30.01
N LEU A 220 -44.18 -14.17 -31.21
CA LEU A 220 -43.16 -13.30 -31.80
C LEU A 220 -43.71 -11.91 -32.09
N LEU A 221 -44.95 -11.82 -32.58
CA LEU A 221 -45.63 -10.55 -32.86
C LEU A 221 -45.97 -9.82 -31.56
N LEU A 222 -46.36 -10.55 -30.50
CA LEU A 222 -46.52 -10.01 -29.15
C LEU A 222 -45.18 -9.51 -28.58
N LEU A 223 -44.10 -10.27 -28.72
CA LEU A 223 -42.76 -9.86 -28.27
C LEU A 223 -42.24 -8.66 -29.08
N LEU A 224 -42.53 -8.60 -30.38
CA LEU A 224 -42.21 -7.46 -31.23
C LEU A 224 -43.04 -6.24 -30.83
N LEU A 225 -44.32 -6.40 -30.50
CA LEU A 225 -45.15 -5.34 -29.94
C LEU A 225 -44.61 -4.87 -28.59
N CYS A 226 -44.22 -5.78 -27.69
CA CYS A 226 -43.56 -5.43 -26.43
C CYS A 226 -42.23 -4.71 -26.67
N PHE A 227 -41.44 -5.12 -27.65
CA PHE A 227 -40.21 -4.44 -28.03
C PHE A 227 -40.46 -3.04 -28.60
N LEU A 228 -41.49 -2.88 -29.42
CA LEU A 228 -41.94 -1.57 -29.92
C LEU A 228 -42.43 -0.70 -28.76
N VAL A 229 -43.19 -1.25 -27.82
CA VAL A 229 -43.59 -0.55 -26.59
C VAL A 229 -42.37 -0.17 -25.76
N SER A 230 -41.38 -1.05 -25.57
CA SER A 230 -40.12 -0.72 -24.88
C SER A 230 -39.28 0.32 -25.62
N ALA A 231 -39.23 0.26 -26.95
CA ALA A 231 -38.52 1.23 -27.79
C ALA A 231 -39.21 2.60 -27.77
N VAL A 232 -40.54 2.65 -27.67
CA VAL A 232 -41.31 3.90 -27.51
C VAL A 232 -41.25 4.39 -26.05
N SER A 233 -41.17 3.50 -25.06
CA SER A 233 -40.91 3.85 -23.66
C SER A 233 -39.51 4.43 -23.43
N SER A 234 -38.56 4.28 -24.37
CA SER A 234 -37.30 5.03 -24.38
C SER A 234 -37.49 6.54 -24.60
N ILE A 235 -38.68 6.99 -24.98
CA ILE A 235 -39.01 8.41 -25.21
C ILE A 235 -39.65 9.04 -23.95
N PHE A 236 -40.17 8.23 -23.00
CA PHE A 236 -40.73 8.69 -21.73
C PHE A 236 -40.20 7.82 -20.57
N PRO A 237 -39.19 8.27 -19.80
CA PRO A 237 -38.48 7.39 -18.85
C PRO A 237 -39.22 7.07 -17.54
N THR A 238 -40.47 7.46 -17.32
CA THR A 238 -40.96 7.65 -15.93
C THR A 238 -42.05 6.72 -15.39
N LEU A 239 -42.46 5.62 -16.05
CA LEU A 239 -43.61 4.83 -15.53
C LEU A 239 -43.45 3.30 -15.48
N GLY A 240 -42.33 2.72 -15.92
CA GLY A 240 -42.18 1.26 -16.05
C GLY A 240 -41.52 0.51 -14.89
N SER A 241 -40.80 1.19 -13.99
CA SER A 241 -39.94 0.56 -12.98
C SER A 241 -40.62 0.21 -11.66
N GLY A 242 -41.84 0.73 -11.40
CA GLY A 242 -42.49 0.62 -10.09
C GLY A 242 -43.01 -0.78 -9.68
N LEU A 243 -43.11 -1.74 -10.61
CA LEU A 243 -43.71 -3.06 -10.33
C LEU A 243 -42.70 -4.20 -10.10
N ALA A 244 -41.42 -4.01 -10.38
CA ALA A 244 -40.40 -5.06 -10.25
C ALA A 244 -39.75 -5.14 -8.85
N ASN A 245 -39.78 -4.06 -8.06
CA ASN A 245 -39.13 -3.99 -6.74
C ASN A 245 -40.03 -4.43 -5.57
N ALA A 246 -41.30 -4.74 -5.80
CA ALA A 246 -42.23 -5.03 -4.71
C ALA A 246 -42.06 -6.44 -4.09
N LEU A 247 -41.30 -7.34 -4.73
CA LEU A 247 -41.25 -8.76 -4.35
C LEU A 247 -39.84 -9.34 -4.52
N SER A 248 -38.89 -8.95 -3.65
CA SER A 248 -37.92 -9.90 -3.06
C SER A 248 -36.79 -9.21 -2.30
N GLY A 249 -36.77 -9.47 -1.00
CA GLY A 249 -35.56 -9.51 -0.18
C GLY A 249 -35.24 -8.19 0.50
N THR A 250 -35.35 -8.20 1.83
CA THR A 250 -34.59 -7.50 2.90
C THR A 250 -33.53 -6.45 2.52
N SER A 251 -33.75 -5.65 1.49
CA SER A 251 -32.87 -4.64 0.93
C SER A 251 -33.65 -3.34 0.80
N TYR A 252 -32.94 -2.23 0.76
CA TYR A 252 -33.53 -0.90 0.60
C TYR A 252 -34.32 -0.84 -0.71
N ALA A 253 -35.48 -0.16 -0.70
CA ALA A 253 -36.38 -0.14 -1.86
C ALA A 253 -35.93 0.82 -2.97
N SER A 254 -35.03 1.76 -2.65
CA SER A 254 -34.37 2.67 -3.58
C SER A 254 -33.32 1.95 -4.43
N GLU A 255 -32.99 2.51 -5.59
CA GLU A 255 -31.97 1.95 -6.49
C GLU A 255 -30.55 2.19 -5.94
N ASP A 256 -29.63 1.24 -6.12
CA ASP A 256 -28.24 1.34 -5.61
C ASP A 256 -27.53 2.64 -6.03
N THR A 257 -27.85 3.17 -7.21
CA THR A 257 -27.33 4.46 -7.70
C THR A 257 -27.82 5.64 -6.87
N ASP A 258 -29.06 5.59 -6.39
CA ASP A 258 -29.64 6.61 -5.51
C ASP A 258 -29.10 6.47 -4.09
N LEU A 259 -28.96 5.23 -3.58
CA LEU A 259 -28.35 4.97 -2.27
C LEU A 259 -26.93 5.52 -2.19
N LEU A 260 -26.08 5.17 -3.17
CA LEU A 260 -24.69 5.63 -3.23
C LEU A 260 -24.60 7.11 -3.55
N GLY A 261 -25.45 7.61 -4.45
CA GLY A 261 -25.45 9.02 -4.82
C GLY A 261 -25.77 9.92 -3.64
N VAL A 262 -26.77 9.54 -2.83
CA VAL A 262 -27.15 10.28 -1.62
C VAL A 262 -26.05 10.21 -0.56
N ASP A 263 -25.45 9.03 -0.34
CA ASP A 263 -24.31 8.87 0.58
C ASP A 263 -23.13 9.80 0.20
N GLU A 264 -22.79 9.88 -1.10
CA GLU A 264 -21.75 10.78 -1.62
C GLU A 264 -22.11 12.26 -1.40
N ASP A 265 -23.38 12.65 -1.56
CA ASP A 265 -23.82 14.03 -1.38
C ASP A 265 -23.78 14.46 0.09
N TYR A 266 -24.27 13.61 1.01
CA TYR A 266 -24.16 13.88 2.45
C TYR A 266 -22.70 13.90 2.91
N THR A 267 -21.86 13.01 2.37
CA THR A 267 -20.41 13.05 2.61
C THR A 267 -19.79 14.37 2.11
N ALA A 268 -20.25 14.92 0.99
CA ALA A 268 -19.77 16.21 0.50
C ALA A 268 -20.16 17.36 1.44
N LEU A 269 -21.41 17.39 1.93
CA LEU A 269 -21.88 18.37 2.91
C LEU A 269 -21.12 18.28 4.24
N GLU A 270 -20.79 17.08 4.70
CA GLU A 270 -19.97 16.86 5.89
C GLU A 270 -18.55 17.40 5.72
N ASN A 271 -17.94 17.17 4.56
CA ASN A 271 -16.62 17.71 4.24
C ASN A 271 -16.64 19.24 4.18
N GLU A 272 -17.67 19.84 3.60
CA GLU A 272 -17.85 21.28 3.58
C GLU A 272 -18.02 21.85 4.99
N LEU A 273 -18.82 21.20 5.83
CA LEU A 273 -19.02 21.58 7.22
C LEU A 273 -17.70 21.49 8.02
N ALA A 274 -16.96 20.40 7.86
CA ALA A 274 -15.66 20.21 8.50
C ALA A 274 -14.65 21.27 8.06
N GLN A 275 -14.63 21.62 6.77
CA GLN A 275 -13.80 22.71 6.25
C GLN A 275 -14.23 24.07 6.82
N THR A 276 -15.54 24.30 6.93
CA THR A 276 -16.07 25.53 7.51
C THR A 276 -15.58 25.67 8.95
N VAL A 277 -15.75 24.63 9.78
CA VAL A 277 -15.27 24.60 11.17
C VAL A 277 -13.76 24.83 11.26
N ALA A 278 -12.97 24.17 10.42
CA ALA A 278 -11.51 24.34 10.39
C ALA A 278 -11.08 25.76 9.99
N ASN A 279 -11.90 26.45 9.18
CA ASN A 279 -11.60 27.79 8.68
C ASN A 279 -12.21 28.91 9.53
N ILE A 280 -12.94 28.62 10.62
CA ILE A 280 -13.58 29.63 11.47
C ILE A 280 -12.59 30.69 11.96
N GLU A 281 -11.41 30.27 12.44
CA GLU A 281 -10.41 31.21 12.99
C GLU A 281 -9.87 32.19 11.94
N SER A 282 -9.86 31.77 10.66
CA SER A 282 -9.44 32.61 9.54
C SER A 282 -10.57 33.48 8.98
N THR A 283 -11.80 32.95 8.95
CA THR A 283 -12.97 33.62 8.37
C THR A 283 -13.60 34.62 9.34
N HIS A 284 -13.39 34.43 10.65
CA HIS A 284 -13.90 35.29 11.72
C HIS A 284 -12.78 35.76 12.66
N PRO A 285 -11.79 36.53 12.16
CA PRO A 285 -10.65 36.98 12.96
C PRO A 285 -11.05 38.04 13.99
N GLY A 286 -10.28 38.17 15.08
CA GLY A 286 -10.44 39.23 16.08
C GLY A 286 -10.91 38.78 17.47
N TYR A 287 -11.03 37.46 17.69
CA TYR A 287 -11.31 36.86 18.99
C TYR A 287 -10.04 36.23 19.59
N ASP A 288 -9.87 36.37 20.90
CA ASP A 288 -8.71 35.81 21.63
C ASP A 288 -8.88 34.30 21.93
N GLU A 289 -10.11 33.78 22.00
CA GLU A 289 -10.42 32.38 22.26
C GLU A 289 -11.61 31.92 21.41
N TYR A 290 -11.47 30.79 20.70
CA TYR A 290 -12.57 30.12 19.99
C TYR A 290 -13.05 28.91 20.79
N ARG A 291 -14.35 28.85 21.07
CA ARG A 291 -14.99 27.71 21.75
C ARG A 291 -15.92 26.99 20.80
N TYR A 292 -15.60 25.74 20.52
CA TYR A 292 -16.35 24.90 19.60
C TYR A 292 -17.28 23.97 20.38
N SER A 293 -18.58 24.05 20.12
CA SER A 293 -19.58 23.05 20.51
C SER A 293 -20.07 22.34 19.26
N VAL A 294 -19.29 21.36 18.80
CA VAL A 294 -19.54 20.64 17.54
C VAL A 294 -19.71 19.17 17.88
N ASP A 295 -20.81 18.58 17.41
CA ASP A 295 -21.05 17.14 17.49
C ASP A 295 -20.20 16.38 16.46
N GLU A 296 -20.21 15.05 16.51
CA GLU A 296 -19.48 14.24 15.53
C GLU A 296 -20.03 14.50 14.12
N ILE A 297 -19.16 14.98 13.22
CA ILE A 297 -19.50 15.22 11.82
C ILE A 297 -19.30 13.90 11.07
N GLY A 298 -20.41 13.26 10.73
CA GLY A 298 -20.43 12.00 9.98
C GLY A 298 -21.77 11.30 10.11
N HIS A 299 -22.22 10.66 9.04
CA HIS A 299 -23.39 9.80 9.03
C HIS A 299 -23.00 8.32 8.93
N ASN A 300 -23.88 7.46 9.43
CA ASN A 300 -23.82 6.03 9.16
C ASN A 300 -24.66 5.73 7.91
N PRO A 301 -24.08 5.17 6.82
CA PRO A 301 -24.80 4.93 5.56
C PRO A 301 -26.09 4.11 5.73
N TYR A 302 -26.07 3.16 6.66
CA TYR A 302 -27.24 2.31 6.92
C TYR A 302 -28.36 3.03 7.66
N GLU A 303 -28.01 3.98 8.54
CA GLU A 303 -28.99 4.77 9.28
C GLU A 303 -29.60 5.83 8.38
N LEU A 304 -28.78 6.49 7.56
CA LEU A 304 -29.24 7.42 6.53
C LEU A 304 -30.21 6.72 5.56
N ALA A 305 -29.80 5.58 5.01
CA ALA A 305 -30.66 4.80 4.11
C ALA A 305 -31.95 4.33 4.78
N SER A 306 -31.90 3.94 6.07
CA SER A 306 -33.09 3.53 6.82
C SER A 306 -34.05 4.68 7.09
N TYR A 307 -33.51 5.85 7.46
CA TYR A 307 -34.31 7.05 7.69
C TYR A 307 -35.01 7.52 6.41
N LEU A 308 -34.27 7.60 5.29
CA LEU A 308 -34.82 8.01 4.00
C LEU A 308 -35.83 7.00 3.46
N SER A 309 -35.57 5.70 3.66
CA SER A 309 -36.55 4.65 3.34
C SER A 309 -37.80 4.76 4.22
N ALA A 310 -37.68 5.14 5.49
CA ALA A 310 -38.83 5.36 6.35
C ALA A 310 -39.62 6.61 5.95
N LYS A 311 -38.94 7.67 5.51
CA LYS A 311 -39.54 8.97 5.14
C LYS A 311 -40.23 8.92 3.77
N TYR A 312 -39.61 8.30 2.78
CA TYR A 312 -40.05 8.36 1.38
C TYR A 312 -40.51 7.00 0.82
N HIS A 313 -40.32 5.91 1.57
CA HIS A 313 -40.46 4.52 1.10
C HIS A 313 -39.46 4.14 0.01
N VAL A 314 -39.46 4.86 -1.12
CA VAL A 314 -38.47 4.83 -2.20
C VAL A 314 -38.02 6.27 -2.41
N TYR A 315 -36.72 6.52 -2.34
CA TYR A 315 -36.16 7.86 -2.55
C TYR A 315 -35.22 7.86 -3.75
N PHE A 316 -35.25 8.97 -4.50
CA PHE A 316 -34.31 9.26 -5.58
C PHE A 316 -33.32 10.33 -5.12
N ARG A 317 -32.09 10.33 -5.64
CA ARG A 317 -31.06 11.30 -5.27
C ARG A 317 -31.55 12.75 -5.37
N GLU A 318 -32.26 13.07 -6.45
CA GLU A 318 -32.79 14.41 -6.73
C GLU A 318 -33.81 14.90 -5.68
N GLN A 319 -34.50 13.99 -4.99
CA GLN A 319 -35.55 14.35 -4.02
C GLN A 319 -35.03 14.61 -2.60
N VAL A 320 -33.78 14.22 -2.34
CA VAL A 320 -33.19 14.28 -1.00
C VAL A 320 -32.34 15.56 -0.81
N GLN A 321 -31.95 16.22 -1.90
CA GLN A 321 -31.10 17.41 -1.89
C GLN A 321 -31.83 18.75 -1.63
N ASP A 322 -33.17 18.76 -1.65
CA ASP A 322 -34.01 19.94 -1.34
C ASP A 322 -34.33 20.05 0.17
#